data_AF-A0A1H9Y8H3-F1
#
_entry.id   AF-A0A1H9Y8H3-F1
#
_cell.length_a   1.000
_cell.length_b   1.000
_cell.length_c   1.000
_cell.angle_alpha   90.00
_cell.angle_beta   90.00
_cell.angle_gamma   90.00
#
_symmetry.space_group_name_H-M   'P 1'
#
loop_
_entity.id
_entity.type
_entity.pdbx_description
1 polymer ?
#
loop_
_entity_poly.entity_id
_entity_poly.type
_entity_poly.pdbx_seq_one_letter_code
_entity_poly.pdbx_strand_id
1 'polypeptide(L)' 'MCNNTNILGFTIEGEIVHKCTDELSTSCLVKCLQCGKILDIKGGPKPVLCKECMEKSK' A
#
# COMPACT_ATOMS: atom_id res chain seq x y z
N MET A 1 -8.17 -3.08 16.62
CA MET A 1 -8.22 -4.31 15.79
C MET A 1 -8.28 -3.88 14.33
N CYS A 2 -7.19 -4.04 13.57
CA CYS A 2 -7.22 -3.69 12.14
C CYS A 2 -8.12 -4.66 11.39
N ASN A 3 -9.14 -4.14 10.71
CA ASN A 3 -10.04 -4.95 9.89
C ASN A 3 -9.31 -5.31 8.58
N ASN A 4 -8.88 -6.57 8.45
CA ASN A 4 -7.93 -7.07 7.44
C ASN A 4 -8.50 -7.20 6.00
N THR A 5 -9.62 -6.56 5.67
CA THR A 5 -10.33 -6.80 4.40
C THR A 5 -9.94 -5.87 3.25
N ASN A 6 -9.17 -4.81 3.50
CA ASN A 6 -8.75 -3.87 2.45
C ASN A 6 -7.28 -4.04 2.10
N ILE A 7 -7.01 -4.61 0.93
CA ILE A 7 -5.65 -4.74 0.37
C ILE A 7 -5.18 -3.35 -0.08
N LEU A 8 -4.06 -2.88 0.46
CA LEU A 8 -3.39 -1.63 0.12
C LEU A 8 -2.52 -1.77 -1.13
N GLY A 9 -1.85 -2.91 -1.25
CA GLY A 9 -0.86 -3.18 -2.30
C GLY A 9 0.02 -4.37 -1.94
N PHE A 10 1.21 -4.42 -2.52
CA PHE A 10 2.16 -5.52 -2.32
C PHE A 10 3.51 -4.97 -1.84
N THR A 11 4.26 -5.73 -1.05
CA THR A 11 5.66 -5.39 -0.75
C THR A 11 6.53 -5.66 -1.97
N ILE A 12 7.78 -5.20 -1.92
CA ILE A 12 8.80 -5.56 -2.92
C ILE A 12 9.06 -7.09 -2.98
N GLU A 13 8.76 -7.80 -1.89
CA GLU A 13 8.88 -9.26 -1.80
C GLU A 13 7.63 -9.99 -2.30
N GLY A 14 6.57 -9.25 -2.66
CA GLY A 14 5.31 -9.78 -3.16
C GLY A 14 4.28 -10.12 -2.09
N GLU A 15 4.52 -9.76 -0.83
CA GLU A 15 3.55 -9.96 0.26
C GLU A 15 2.42 -8.95 0.21
N ILE A 16 1.21 -9.34 0.61
CA ILE A 16 0.04 -8.47 0.60
C ILE A 16 0.13 -7.49 1.77
N VAL A 17 0.08 -6.19 1.47
CA VAL A 17 0.00 -5.14 2.47
C VAL A 17 -1.48 -4.81 2.68
N HIS A 18 -1.96 -4.94 3.91
CA HIS A 18 -3.32 -4.54 4.28
C HIS A 18 -3.37 -3.10 4.78
N LYS A 19 -4.50 -2.45 4.55
CA LYS A 19 -4.82 -1.13 5.07
C LYS A 19 -5.22 -1.26 6.55
N CYS A 20 -4.30 -0.94 7.44
CA CYS A 20 -4.64 -0.64 8.84
C CYS A 20 -5.14 0.81 8.92
N THR A 21 -6.46 1.00 9.02
CA THR A 21 -7.03 2.28 9.44
C THR A 21 -6.90 2.40 10.96
N ASP A 22 -5.68 2.57 11.46
CA ASP A 22 -5.48 3.10 12.80
C ASP A 22 -5.58 4.64 12.67
N GLU A 23 -6.55 5.22 13.37
CA GLU A 23 -7.04 6.61 13.20
C GLU A 23 -6.01 7.71 13.51
N LEU A 24 -4.76 7.33 13.79
CA LEU A 24 -3.61 8.22 14.01
C LEU A 24 -2.72 8.41 12.77
N SER A 25 -3.13 7.87 11.63
CA SER A 25 -2.34 7.91 10.40
C SER A 25 -2.24 9.34 9.88
N THR A 26 -1.05 9.94 10.08
CA THR A 26 -0.58 11.17 9.43
C THR A 26 -1.07 11.26 7.99
N SER A 27 -1.48 12.46 7.57
CA SER A 27 -2.13 12.83 6.29
C SER A 27 -1.28 12.58 5.03
N CYS A 28 -0.52 11.50 5.01
CA CYS A 28 0.43 11.11 3.99
C CYS A 28 -0.19 10.02 3.11
N LEU A 29 -0.15 10.28 1.81
CA LEU A 29 -0.62 9.41 0.76
C LEU A 29 0.33 8.21 0.62
N VAL A 30 -0.23 7.01 0.51
CA VAL A 30 0.48 5.81 0.08
C VAL A 30 0.52 5.81 -1.46
N LYS A 31 1.72 5.73 -2.02
CA LYS A 31 1.94 5.67 -3.47
C LYS A 31 2.71 4.42 -3.82
N CYS A 32 2.47 3.89 -5.02
CA CYS A 32 3.29 2.84 -5.60
C CYS A 32 4.72 3.35 -5.76
N LEU A 33 5.69 2.59 -5.23
CA LEU A 33 7.10 2.90 -5.30
C LEU A 33 7.61 2.98 -6.75
N GLN A 34 7.04 2.14 -7.64
CA GLN A 34 7.54 1.99 -9.01
C GLN A 34 6.88 2.97 -10.00
N CYS A 35 5.57 3.17 -9.92
CA CYS A 35 4.84 4.01 -10.88
C CYS A 35 4.26 5.30 -10.28
N GLY A 36 4.40 5.52 -8.97
CA GLY A 36 3.86 6.71 -8.29
C GLY A 36 2.33 6.75 -8.16
N LYS A 37 1.61 5.72 -8.64
CA LYS A 37 0.15 5.61 -8.55
C LYS A 37 -0.28 5.66 -7.09
N ILE A 38 -1.24 6.53 -6.78
CA ILE A 38 -1.79 6.64 -5.43
C ILE A 38 -2.58 5.36 -5.15
N LEU A 39 -2.20 4.66 -4.08
CA LEU A 39 -2.84 3.43 -3.62
C LEU A 39 -3.76 3.69 -2.45
N ASP A 40 -3.38 4.65 -1.60
CA ASP A 40 -4.23 5.07 -0.50
C ASP A 40 -3.96 6.52 -0.11
N ILE A 41 -4.99 7.19 0.37
CA ILE A 41 -4.90 8.58 0.80
C ILE A 41 -4.65 8.72 2.32
N LYS A 42 -4.70 7.61 3.06
CA LYS A 42 -4.57 7.54 4.53
C LYS A 42 -3.78 6.28 4.92
N GLY A 43 -2.45 6.37 4.95
CA GLY A 43 -1.64 5.23 5.37
C GLY A 43 -0.14 5.47 5.59
N GLY A 44 0.32 6.72 5.47
CA GLY A 44 1.74 7.04 5.64
C GLY A 44 2.60 6.71 4.41
N PRO A 45 3.83 7.22 4.33
CA PRO A 45 4.77 6.79 3.31
C PRO A 45 5.17 5.33 3.60
N LYS A 46 4.58 4.39 2.85
CA LYS A 46 4.97 2.97 2.88
C LYS A 46 5.56 2.56 1.53
N PRO A 47 6.69 1.83 1.50
CA PRO A 47 7.24 1.26 0.27
C PRO A 47 6.35 0.10 -0.19
N VAL A 48 5.35 0.39 -1.02
CA VAL A 48 4.42 -0.59 -1.57
C VAL A 48 4.39 -0.51 -3.09
N LEU A 49 4.11 -1.63 -3.74
CA LEU A 49 3.89 -1.76 -5.17
C LEU A 49 2.40 -1.95 -5.45
N CYS A 50 1.93 -1.35 -6.55
CA CYS A 50 0.61 -1.67 -7.07
C CYS A 50 0.62 -3.07 -7.70
N LYS A 51 -0.56 -3.68 -7.79
CA LYS A 51 -0.73 -5.01 -8.40
C LYS A 51 -0.04 -5.12 -9.77
N GLU A 52 -0.25 -4.12 -10.62
CA GLU A 52 0.32 -4.06 -11.97
C GLU A 52 1.86 -4.03 -11.98
N CYS A 53 2.48 -3.32 -11.03
CA CYS A 53 3.94 -3.25 -10.95
C CYS A 53 4.51 -4.55 -10.39
N MET A 54 3.86 -5.13 -9.38
CA MET A 54 4.23 -6.42 -8.82
C MET A 54 4.15 -7.53 -9.87
N GLU A 55 3.08 -7.57 -10.67
CA GLU A 55 2.93 -8.54 -11.77
C GLU A 55 3.94 -8.33 -12.90
N LYS A 56 4.44 -7.11 -13.13
CA LYS A 56 5.51 -6.82 -14.11
C LYS A 56 6.91 -7.17 -13.63
N SER A 57 7.12 -7.22 -12.32
CA SER A 57 8.42 -7.60 -11.72
C SER A 57 8.62 -9.11 -11.60
N LYS A 58 7.64 -9.92 -12.01
CA LYS A 58 7.67 -11.38 -11.94
C LYS A 58 8.00 -11.98 -13.30
#